data_AF-A0A536NEZ4-F1
#
_entry.id   AF-A0A536NEZ4-F1
#
_cell.length_a   1.000
_cell.length_b   1.000
_cell.length_c   1.000
_cell.angle_alpha   90.00
_cell.angle_beta   90.00
_cell.angle_gamma   90.00
#
_symmetry.space_group_name_H-M   'P 1'
#
loop_
_entity.id
_entity.type
_entity.pdbx_description
1 polymer ?
#
loop_
_entity_poly.entity_id
_entity_poly.type
_entity_poly.pdbx_seq_one_letter_code
_entity_poly.pdbx_strand_id
1 'polypeptide(L)'
;MRRWRQGTQRSGRAAPRTRAHREQARVRSAWRGRREPATCGGRIRAASCAGAGTDALRRHPRGDGRARTIEAVSSATPTRIHADRPGGTLQLDWADGHHTVYDFETLRLLCPCAFCRGEAGLPGWLDSAPTLTTEQTRLVDVQMVGNYAIAPTWGDGHHTGYYTFAVLRDRCPCPECSARRAAAGEQPRSGHLAHAAGGPSSGPHQKESR
;
A
#
# COMPACT_ATOMS: atom_id res chain seq x y z
N MET A 1 -2.87 28.00 -51.03
CA MET A 1 -3.77 27.24 -51.94
C MET A 1 -3.54 25.75 -51.71
N ARG A 2 -4.62 25.04 -51.34
CA ARG A 2 -4.64 23.60 -51.05
C ARG A 2 -4.64 22.83 -52.37
N ARG A 3 -3.85 21.76 -52.51
CA ARG A 3 -4.06 20.76 -53.57
C ARG A 3 -3.95 19.35 -52.98
N TRP A 4 -5.09 18.67 -52.97
CA TRP A 4 -5.34 17.29 -52.57
C TRP A 4 -5.62 16.45 -53.82
N ARG A 5 -5.54 15.11 -53.65
CA ARG A 5 -5.85 13.98 -54.55
C ARG A 5 -4.65 13.51 -55.40
N GLN A 6 -4.36 12.21 -55.58
CA GLN A 6 -5.16 10.97 -55.64
C GLN A 6 -4.30 9.82 -55.03
N GLY A 7 -4.75 8.72 -54.44
CA GLY A 7 -5.98 7.95 -54.65
C GLY A 7 -5.71 6.73 -55.56
N THR A 8 -5.14 5.64 -55.05
CA THR A 8 -5.26 4.30 -55.66
C THR A 8 -5.33 3.20 -54.58
N GLN A 9 -6.27 2.28 -54.79
CA GLN A 9 -6.74 1.21 -53.90
C GLN A 9 -6.38 -0.18 -54.47
N ARG A 10 -6.49 -1.19 -53.57
CA ARG A 10 -6.52 -2.67 -53.75
C ARG A 10 -5.14 -3.31 -53.94
N SER A 11 -4.80 -4.43 -53.31
CA SER A 11 -5.57 -5.60 -52.83
C SER A 11 -4.77 -6.23 -51.67
N GLY A 12 -5.35 -6.79 -50.60
CA GLY A 12 -6.22 -7.97 -50.61
C GLY A 12 -5.42 -9.25 -50.30
N ARG A 13 -5.02 -9.46 -49.04
CA ARG A 13 -4.67 -10.80 -48.53
C ARG A 13 -5.29 -10.98 -47.14
N ALA A 14 -6.29 -11.86 -47.09
CA ALA A 14 -6.99 -12.27 -45.90
C ALA A 14 -6.09 -13.15 -45.02
N ALA A 15 -6.00 -12.82 -43.74
CA ALA A 15 -5.42 -13.69 -42.71
C ALA A 15 -6.45 -14.75 -42.30
N PRO A 16 -6.03 -16.01 -42.08
CA PRO A 16 -6.95 -17.07 -41.63
C PRO A 16 -7.45 -16.80 -40.22
N ARG A 17 -8.77 -16.83 -40.06
CA ARG A 17 -9.47 -16.77 -38.77
C ARG A 17 -9.40 -18.15 -38.13
N THR A 18 -8.55 -18.34 -37.13
CA THR A 18 -8.66 -19.49 -36.23
C THR A 18 -9.71 -19.19 -35.16
N ARG A 19 -10.67 -20.11 -35.03
CA ARG A 19 -11.77 -20.10 -34.08
C ARG A 19 -11.49 -21.14 -33.01
N ALA A 20 -11.85 -20.79 -31.76
CA ALA A 20 -11.96 -21.63 -30.57
C ALA A 20 -10.60 -22.01 -29.92
N HIS A 21 -10.42 -21.96 -28.60
CA HIS A 21 -11.37 -22.34 -27.56
C HIS A 21 -11.40 -21.39 -26.35
N ARG A 22 -12.63 -21.25 -25.85
CA ARG A 22 -13.04 -20.77 -24.54
C ARG A 22 -12.50 -21.71 -23.46
N GLU A 23 -11.77 -21.19 -22.47
CA GLU A 23 -11.56 -21.89 -21.20
C GLU A 23 -11.90 -20.96 -20.04
N GLN A 24 -13.05 -21.23 -19.44
CA GLN A 24 -13.53 -20.62 -18.21
C GLN A 24 -12.98 -21.46 -17.05
N ALA A 25 -11.90 -21.02 -16.41
CA ALA A 25 -11.46 -21.62 -15.16
C ALA A 25 -12.31 -21.08 -14.00
N ARG A 26 -13.46 -21.73 -13.78
CA ARG A 26 -14.21 -21.65 -12.52
C ARG A 26 -13.43 -22.40 -11.44
N VAL A 27 -12.69 -21.70 -10.59
CA VAL A 27 -12.21 -22.32 -9.35
C VAL A 27 -13.35 -22.27 -8.35
N ARG A 28 -14.08 -23.40 -8.28
CA ARG A 28 -15.17 -23.60 -7.32
C ARG A 28 -14.59 -23.75 -5.92
N SER A 29 -15.17 -22.99 -5.01
CA SER A 29 -15.08 -23.11 -3.57
C SER A 29 -15.30 -24.54 -3.08
N ALA A 30 -14.37 -25.03 -2.25
CA ALA A 30 -14.55 -26.26 -1.48
C ALA A 30 -13.84 -26.15 -0.12
N TRP A 31 -14.23 -25.16 0.70
CA TRP A 31 -13.99 -25.21 2.15
C TRP A 31 -15.05 -26.13 2.77
N ARG A 32 -14.79 -27.44 2.76
CA ARG A 32 -15.54 -28.40 3.59
C ARG A 32 -15.00 -28.36 5.01
N GLY A 33 -15.45 -27.37 5.78
CA GLY A 33 -15.33 -27.36 7.23
C GLY A 33 -16.32 -28.35 7.84
N ARG A 34 -15.85 -29.54 8.21
CA ARG A 34 -16.58 -30.47 9.06
C ARG A 34 -16.66 -29.84 10.46
N ARG A 35 -17.85 -29.37 10.87
CA ARG A 35 -18.12 -28.94 12.24
C ARG A 35 -18.53 -30.17 13.03
N GLU A 36 -17.61 -30.72 13.82
CA GLU A 36 -17.96 -31.65 14.89
C GLU A 36 -18.33 -30.81 16.13
N PRO A 37 -19.50 -31.03 16.75
CA PRO A 37 -19.83 -30.39 18.01
C PRO A 37 -19.06 -31.10 19.14
N ALA A 38 -18.02 -30.46 19.66
CA ALA A 38 -17.40 -30.87 20.91
C ALA A 38 -18.40 -30.62 22.04
N THR A 39 -18.93 -31.70 22.61
CA THR A 39 -19.72 -31.69 23.84
C THR A 39 -18.87 -31.16 25.00
N CYS A 40 -19.24 -30.00 25.53
CA CYS A 40 -18.72 -29.50 26.81
C CYS A 40 -19.31 -30.36 27.94
N GLY A 41 -18.60 -31.42 28.31
CA GLY A 41 -18.90 -32.27 29.46
C GLY A 41 -17.73 -32.27 30.43
N GLY A 42 -17.55 -31.18 31.18
CA GLY A 42 -16.50 -31.08 32.18
C GLY A 42 -16.98 -30.30 33.40
N ARG A 43 -17.23 -31.01 34.51
CA ARG A 43 -17.60 -30.42 35.80
C ARG A 43 -16.41 -29.61 36.32
N ILE A 44 -16.49 -28.28 36.26
CA ILE A 44 -15.50 -27.41 36.91
C ILE A 44 -15.82 -27.43 38.42
N ARG A 45 -14.90 -28.01 39.21
CA ARG A 45 -14.91 -27.85 40.67
C ARG A 45 -14.58 -26.40 40.99
N ALA A 46 -15.47 -25.74 41.74
CA ALA A 46 -15.24 -24.41 42.28
C ALA A 46 -14.12 -24.49 43.33
N ALA A 47 -12.96 -23.90 43.03
CA ALA A 47 -11.96 -23.57 44.03
C ALA A 47 -12.31 -22.18 44.60
N SER A 48 -12.48 -22.14 45.92
CA SER A 48 -12.74 -20.94 46.71
C SER A 48 -11.61 -19.91 46.53
N CYS A 49 -11.95 -18.71 46.07
CA CYS A 49 -11.09 -17.54 46.16
C CYS A 49 -11.45 -16.75 47.42
N ALA A 50 -10.74 -17.00 48.52
CA ALA A 50 -10.66 -16.09 49.65
C ALA A 50 -9.32 -15.35 49.55
N GLY A 51 -9.36 -14.04 49.33
CA GLY A 51 -8.17 -13.21 49.20
C GLY A 51 -8.55 -11.75 49.03
N ALA A 52 -8.76 -11.09 50.16
CA ALA A 52 -8.98 -9.66 50.25
C ALA A 52 -7.74 -8.89 49.76
N GLY A 53 -7.95 -7.97 48.84
CA GLY A 53 -7.00 -6.94 48.44
C GLY A 53 -7.80 -5.72 48.05
N THR A 54 -7.97 -4.79 48.97
CA THR A 54 -8.47 -3.44 48.67
C THR A 54 -7.37 -2.68 47.95
N ASP A 55 -7.16 -2.98 46.68
CA ASP A 55 -6.35 -2.12 45.83
C ASP A 55 -7.23 -0.96 45.37
N ALA A 56 -6.75 0.24 45.67
CA ALA A 56 -7.43 1.49 45.37
C ALA A 56 -7.63 1.57 43.86
N LEU A 57 -8.88 1.34 43.42
CA LEU A 57 -9.33 1.64 42.07
C LEU A 57 -9.07 3.13 41.80
N ARG A 58 -7.88 3.42 41.26
CA ARG A 58 -7.53 4.69 40.67
C ARG A 58 -8.46 4.84 39.47
N ARG A 59 -9.61 5.50 39.70
CA ARG A 59 -10.61 5.78 38.66
C ARG A 59 -9.88 6.47 37.51
N HIS A 60 -9.61 5.71 36.45
CA HIS A 60 -9.27 6.31 35.17
C HIS A 60 -10.48 7.16 34.76
N PRO A 61 -10.30 8.44 34.45
CA PRO A 61 -11.38 9.24 33.90
C PRO A 61 -11.88 8.50 32.64
N ARG A 62 -13.18 8.19 32.59
CA ARG A 62 -13.84 7.68 31.39
C ARG A 62 -13.90 8.83 30.38
N GLY A 63 -12.76 9.20 29.81
CA GLY A 63 -12.67 10.11 28.67
C GLY A 63 -13.04 9.35 27.40
N ASP A 64 -14.04 9.86 26.69
CA ASP A 64 -14.10 10.15 25.23
C ASP A 64 -13.42 9.23 24.18
N GLY A 65 -12.83 8.09 24.54
CA GLY A 65 -12.06 7.26 23.61
C GLY A 65 -12.86 6.83 22.38
N ARG A 66 -14.17 6.60 22.53
CA ARG A 66 -15.07 6.32 21.41
C ARG A 66 -15.21 7.48 20.43
N ALA A 67 -15.20 8.73 20.89
CA ALA A 67 -15.28 9.90 20.02
C ALA A 67 -13.97 10.07 19.24
N ARG A 68 -12.81 9.92 19.90
CA ARG A 68 -11.50 9.97 19.24
C ARG A 68 -11.31 8.85 18.21
N THR A 69 -11.81 7.65 18.49
CA THR A 69 -11.77 6.54 17.52
C THR A 69 -12.70 6.78 16.34
N ILE A 70 -13.90 7.35 16.55
CA ILE A 70 -14.82 7.66 15.45
C ILE A 70 -14.24 8.74 14.54
N GLU A 71 -13.64 9.79 15.12
CA GLU A 71 -13.04 10.91 14.37
C GLU A 71 -11.79 10.48 13.56
N ALA A 72 -10.95 9.62 14.14
CA ALA A 72 -9.81 9.02 13.45
C ALA A 72 -10.22 8.08 12.30
N VAL A 73 -11.36 7.38 12.42
CA VAL A 73 -11.88 6.50 11.35
C VAL A 73 -12.59 7.32 10.26
N SER A 74 -13.31 8.38 10.62
CA SER A 74 -13.99 9.24 9.64
C SER A 74 -13.00 10.03 8.76
N SER A 75 -11.89 10.50 9.33
CA SER A 75 -10.85 11.25 8.58
C SER A 75 -10.09 10.42 7.54
N ALA A 76 -10.11 9.09 7.66
CA ALA A 76 -9.49 8.17 6.69
C ALA A 76 -10.52 7.50 5.76
N THR A 77 -11.75 8.03 5.66
CA THR A 77 -12.76 7.54 4.71
C THR A 77 -12.77 8.40 3.45
N PRO A 78 -12.43 7.86 2.27
CA PRO A 78 -12.50 8.60 1.03
C PRO A 78 -13.95 8.71 0.54
N THR A 79 -14.32 9.88 0.04
CA THR A 79 -15.61 10.16 -0.60
C THR A 79 -15.50 10.11 -2.13
N ARG A 80 -14.31 10.36 -2.68
CA ARG A 80 -14.00 10.22 -4.11
C ARG A 80 -12.59 9.65 -4.29
N ILE A 81 -12.46 8.77 -5.27
CA ILE A 81 -11.16 8.25 -5.74
C ILE A 81 -11.13 8.44 -7.26
N HIS A 82 -10.14 9.17 -7.76
CA HIS A 82 -10.00 9.47 -9.18
C HIS A 82 -8.56 9.26 -9.64
N ALA A 83 -8.36 8.32 -10.58
CA ALA A 83 -7.05 8.06 -11.17
C ALA A 83 -6.96 8.73 -12.54
N ASP A 84 -6.28 9.88 -12.61
CA ASP A 84 -5.96 10.57 -13.85
C ASP A 84 -4.71 9.93 -14.48
N ARG A 85 -4.92 8.89 -15.28
CA ARG A 85 -3.84 8.13 -15.92
C ARG A 85 -3.01 8.98 -16.90
N PRO A 86 -3.62 9.81 -17.77
CA PRO A 86 -2.85 10.73 -18.61
C PRO A 86 -2.04 11.76 -17.81
N GLY A 87 -2.60 12.29 -16.72
CA GLY A 87 -1.91 13.24 -15.85
C GLY A 87 -0.91 12.61 -14.87
N GLY A 88 -0.88 11.28 -14.75
CA GLY A 88 0.04 10.57 -13.86
C GLY A 88 -0.30 10.70 -12.37
N THR A 89 -1.56 10.96 -12.02
CA THR A 89 -1.97 11.25 -10.64
C THR A 89 -3.15 10.42 -10.14
N LEU A 90 -3.15 10.13 -8.84
CA LEU A 90 -4.26 9.59 -8.07
C LEU A 90 -4.75 10.65 -7.08
N GLN A 91 -6.02 11.03 -7.20
CA GLN A 91 -6.68 12.05 -6.40
C GLN A 91 -7.69 11.39 -5.46
N LEU A 92 -7.69 11.82 -4.21
CA LEU A 92 -8.54 11.33 -3.13
C LEU A 92 -9.19 12.51 -2.42
N ASP A 93 -10.52 12.51 -2.36
CA ASP A 93 -11.28 13.41 -1.50
C ASP A 93 -11.70 12.64 -0.26
N TRP A 94 -11.59 13.28 0.90
CA TRP A 94 -11.83 12.66 2.21
C TRP A 94 -13.10 13.21 2.87
N ALA A 95 -13.71 12.43 3.77
CA ALA A 95 -14.92 12.84 4.47
C ALA A 95 -14.71 14.01 5.45
N ASP A 96 -13.46 14.26 5.87
CA ASP A 96 -13.06 15.44 6.65
C ASP A 96 -12.86 16.71 5.78
N GLY A 97 -13.12 16.61 4.47
CA GLY A 97 -12.90 17.69 3.50
C GLY A 97 -11.45 17.85 3.06
N HIS A 98 -10.53 16.99 3.53
CA HIS A 98 -9.16 16.99 3.04
C HIS A 98 -9.10 16.52 1.58
N HIS A 99 -8.07 16.96 0.86
CA HIS A 99 -7.77 16.50 -0.50
C HIS A 99 -6.33 16.01 -0.57
N THR A 100 -6.12 14.88 -1.25
CA THR A 100 -4.80 14.29 -1.43
C THR A 100 -4.56 13.96 -2.89
N VAL A 101 -3.40 14.40 -3.39
CA VAL A 101 -2.91 14.05 -4.73
C VAL A 101 -1.62 13.28 -4.58
N TYR A 102 -1.56 12.11 -5.18
CA TYR A 102 -0.35 11.33 -5.37
C TYR A 102 0.03 11.35 -6.84
N ASP A 103 1.27 11.69 -7.16
CA ASP A 103 1.84 11.22 -8.42
C ASP A 103 2.07 9.70 -8.35
N PHE A 104 2.09 9.05 -9.51
CA PHE A 104 2.20 7.59 -9.56
C PHE A 104 3.55 7.06 -9.08
N GLU A 105 4.62 7.84 -9.15
CA GLU A 105 5.92 7.44 -8.62
C GLU A 105 5.89 7.38 -7.10
N THR A 106 5.42 8.45 -6.45
CA THR A 106 5.19 8.50 -5.01
C THR A 106 4.25 7.38 -4.56
N LEU A 107 3.16 7.12 -5.28
CA LEU A 107 2.27 6.00 -4.97
C LEU A 107 2.98 4.65 -5.10
N ARG A 108 3.84 4.46 -6.11
CA ARG A 108 4.59 3.21 -6.30
C ARG A 108 5.60 2.96 -5.19
N LEU A 109 6.25 4.02 -4.69
CA LEU A 109 7.19 3.98 -3.56
C LEU A 109 6.51 3.64 -2.23
N LEU A 110 5.18 3.81 -2.15
CA LEU A 110 4.37 3.44 -1.00
C LEU A 110 3.86 1.99 -1.04
N CYS A 111 4.27 1.17 -2.02
CA CYS A 111 3.77 -0.21 -2.15
C CYS A 111 4.00 -1.03 -0.87
N PRO A 112 2.94 -1.54 -0.22
CA PRO A 112 3.05 -2.21 1.08
C PRO A 112 3.25 -3.73 0.99
N CYS A 113 3.38 -4.30 -0.21
CA CYS A 113 3.51 -5.75 -0.36
C CYS A 113 4.87 -6.26 0.13
N ALA A 114 4.93 -7.55 0.49
CA ALA A 114 6.14 -8.20 0.98
C ALA A 114 7.33 -8.09 0.00
N PHE A 115 7.09 -8.13 -1.31
CA PHE A 115 8.16 -7.94 -2.29
C PHE A 115 8.79 -6.53 -2.19
N CYS A 116 7.96 -5.50 -1.99
CA CYS A 116 8.43 -4.11 -1.99
C CYS A 116 8.97 -3.69 -0.63
N ARG A 117 8.33 -4.09 0.47
CA ARG A 117 8.67 -3.65 1.85
C ARG A 117 9.40 -4.72 2.67
N GLY A 118 9.49 -5.93 2.14
CA GLY A 118 10.05 -7.06 2.87
C GLY A 118 9.04 -7.70 3.80
N GLU A 119 9.39 -8.87 4.32
CA GLU A 119 8.64 -9.60 5.32
C GLU A 119 9.60 -10.40 6.20
N ALA A 120 9.14 -10.82 7.38
CA ALA A 120 9.93 -11.63 8.32
C ALA A 120 11.32 -11.05 8.67
N GLY A 121 11.44 -9.71 8.71
CA GLY A 121 12.68 -9.02 9.04
C GLY A 121 13.68 -8.91 7.88
N LEU A 122 13.33 -9.38 6.68
CA LEU A 122 14.12 -9.18 5.47
C LEU A 122 13.75 -7.86 4.81
N PRO A 123 14.73 -7.13 4.22
CA PRO A 123 14.45 -5.91 3.47
C PRO A 123 13.69 -6.23 2.19
N GLY A 124 12.83 -5.32 1.79
CA GLY A 124 12.14 -5.36 0.50
C GLY A 124 12.93 -4.74 -0.62
N TRP A 125 12.46 -4.93 -1.84
CA TRP A 125 13.07 -4.36 -3.04
C TRP A 125 13.15 -2.83 -3.02
N LEU A 126 12.18 -2.13 -2.42
CA LEU A 126 12.22 -0.65 -2.34
C LEU A 126 13.23 -0.13 -1.32
N ASP A 127 13.68 -0.97 -0.38
CA ASP A 127 14.65 -0.55 0.64
C ASP A 127 16.06 -0.39 0.05
N SER A 128 16.31 -0.90 -1.16
CA SER A 128 17.54 -0.64 -1.93
C SER A 128 17.52 0.70 -2.68
N ALA A 129 16.51 1.54 -2.46
CA ALA A 129 16.28 2.82 -3.15
C ALA A 129 16.43 2.73 -4.69
N PRO A 130 15.69 1.84 -5.36
CA PRO A 130 15.80 1.66 -6.80
C PRO A 130 15.29 2.89 -7.56
N THR A 131 15.90 3.20 -8.70
CA THR A 131 15.28 4.09 -9.70
C THR A 131 14.13 3.35 -10.37
N LEU A 132 12.93 3.92 -10.31
CA LEU A 132 11.75 3.31 -10.92
C LEU A 132 11.72 3.56 -12.43
N THR A 133 11.43 2.51 -13.19
CA THR A 133 11.20 2.58 -14.64
C THR A 133 9.78 3.09 -14.95
N THR A 134 9.56 3.53 -16.19
CA THR A 134 8.23 3.96 -16.66
C THR A 134 7.16 2.89 -16.46
N GLU A 135 7.47 1.61 -16.72
CA GLU A 135 6.48 0.54 -16.55
C GLU A 135 6.14 0.27 -15.08
N GLN A 136 7.10 0.49 -14.17
CA GLN A 136 6.88 0.34 -12.73
C GLN A 136 6.01 1.45 -12.14
N THR A 137 5.94 2.62 -12.79
CA THR A 137 5.11 3.77 -12.38
C THR A 137 3.88 3.97 -13.27
N ARG A 138 3.75 3.23 -14.37
CA ARG A 138 2.58 3.31 -15.25
C ARG A 138 1.39 2.60 -14.62
N LEU A 139 0.39 3.37 -14.20
CA LEU A 139 -0.84 2.82 -13.64
C LEU A 139 -1.75 2.26 -14.75
N VAL A 140 -1.94 0.94 -14.74
CA VAL A 140 -2.80 0.22 -15.69
C VAL A 140 -4.22 0.14 -15.18
N ASP A 141 -4.40 -0.13 -13.89
CA ASP A 141 -5.72 -0.27 -13.30
C ASP A 141 -5.73 0.06 -11.80
N VAL A 142 -6.90 0.36 -11.24
CA VAL A 142 -7.11 0.53 -9.79
C VAL A 142 -8.43 -0.09 -9.41
N GLN A 143 -8.37 -1.07 -8.51
CA GLN A 143 -9.56 -1.72 -7.98
C GLN A 143 -9.79 -1.34 -6.52
N MET A 144 -11.07 -1.18 -6.16
CA MET A 144 -11.44 -1.01 -4.76
C MET A 144 -11.45 -2.36 -4.06
N VAL A 145 -10.85 -2.42 -2.86
CA VAL A 145 -10.82 -3.64 -2.04
C VAL A 145 -11.65 -3.40 -0.80
N GLY A 146 -12.84 -4.00 -0.80
CA GLY A 146 -13.85 -3.77 0.23
C GLY A 146 -14.15 -2.28 0.36
N ASN A 147 -14.09 -1.75 1.58
CA ASN A 147 -14.22 -0.32 1.86
C ASN A 147 -13.01 0.22 2.66
N TYR A 148 -11.82 -0.38 2.48
CA TYR A 148 -10.66 -0.06 3.30
C TYR A 148 -9.37 0.19 2.53
N ALA A 149 -9.29 -0.18 1.24
CA ALA A 149 -8.09 -0.06 0.44
C ALA A 149 -8.36 0.04 -1.06
N ILE A 150 -7.33 0.41 -1.81
CA ILE A 150 -7.23 0.22 -3.26
C ILE A 150 -6.12 -0.76 -3.62
N ALA A 151 -6.27 -1.44 -4.76
CA ALA A 151 -5.29 -2.31 -5.38
C ALA A 151 -4.95 -1.78 -6.79
N PRO A 152 -3.85 -1.02 -6.93
CA PRO A 152 -3.28 -0.65 -8.21
C PRO A 152 -2.70 -1.86 -8.96
N THR A 153 -2.88 -1.88 -10.27
CA THR A 153 -2.13 -2.72 -11.21
C THR A 153 -1.18 -1.84 -12.00
N TRP A 154 0.09 -2.20 -12.03
CA TRP A 154 1.17 -1.45 -12.67
C TRP A 154 1.55 -2.05 -14.03
N GLY A 155 2.25 -1.27 -14.87
CA GLY A 155 2.65 -1.65 -16.22
C GLY A 155 3.62 -2.83 -16.27
N ASP A 156 4.45 -2.97 -15.25
CA ASP A 156 5.34 -4.12 -15.01
C ASP A 156 4.60 -5.40 -14.56
N GLY A 157 3.27 -5.34 -14.43
CA GLY A 157 2.43 -6.44 -13.96
C GLY A 157 2.30 -6.54 -12.44
N HIS A 158 2.90 -5.63 -11.67
CA HIS A 158 2.80 -5.65 -10.21
C HIS A 158 1.37 -5.28 -9.74
N HIS A 159 0.79 -6.08 -8.85
CA HIS A 159 -0.62 -5.90 -8.42
C HIS A 159 -0.93 -6.44 -7.00
N THR A 160 0.10 -6.76 -6.22
CA THR A 160 -0.05 -7.38 -4.89
C THR A 160 -0.03 -6.35 -3.74
N GLY A 161 0.07 -5.06 -4.07
CA GLY A 161 0.04 -3.96 -3.09
C GLY A 161 -1.38 -3.50 -2.78
N TYR A 162 -1.83 -3.70 -1.54
CA TYR A 162 -3.10 -3.18 -1.03
C TYR A 162 -2.89 -1.91 -0.22
N TYR A 163 -3.22 -0.77 -0.81
CA TYR A 163 -3.03 0.55 -0.23
C TYR A 163 -4.23 0.90 0.63
N THR A 164 -4.10 0.68 1.95
CA THR A 164 -5.17 1.03 2.87
C THR A 164 -5.39 2.53 2.91
N PHE A 165 -6.65 2.95 3.06
CA PHE A 165 -6.99 4.37 3.15
C PHE A 165 -6.33 5.05 4.35
N ALA A 166 -6.14 4.32 5.45
CA ALA A 166 -5.37 4.80 6.60
C ALA A 166 -3.92 5.12 6.23
N VAL A 167 -3.24 4.25 5.47
CA VAL A 167 -1.86 4.50 5.01
C VAL A 167 -1.80 5.65 4.01
N LEU A 168 -2.76 5.74 3.08
CA LEU A 168 -2.84 6.87 2.14
C LEU A 168 -3.12 8.20 2.88
N ARG A 169 -3.94 8.19 3.93
CA ARG A 169 -4.17 9.40 4.73
C ARG A 169 -2.93 9.77 5.55
N ASP A 170 -2.27 8.79 6.17
CA ASP A 170 -1.05 8.96 6.95
C ASP A 170 0.11 9.49 6.11
N ARG A 171 0.29 8.94 4.90
CA ARG A 171 1.38 9.27 3.98
C ARG A 171 1.01 10.32 2.94
N CYS A 172 0.02 11.17 3.23
CA CYS A 172 -0.36 12.27 2.34
C CYS A 172 0.87 13.18 2.07
N PRO A 173 1.22 13.47 0.80
CA PRO A 173 2.41 14.24 0.45
C PRO A 173 2.19 15.76 0.54
N CYS A 174 0.98 16.23 0.87
CA CYS A 174 0.70 17.67 0.90
C CYS A 174 1.56 18.40 1.96
N PRO A 175 1.88 19.69 1.75
CA PRO A 175 2.74 20.46 2.65
C PRO A 175 2.26 20.48 4.11
N GLU A 176 0.94 20.53 4.32
CA GLU A 176 0.35 20.53 5.66
C GLU A 176 0.62 19.21 6.40
N CYS A 177 0.35 18.08 5.75
CA CYS A 177 0.57 16.76 6.37
C CYS A 177 2.05 16.43 6.53
N SER A 178 2.91 16.86 5.59
CA SER A 178 4.36 16.67 5.71
C SER A 178 4.94 17.51 6.85
N ALA A 179 4.54 18.77 6.97
CA ALA A 179 4.95 19.64 8.08
C ALA A 179 4.48 19.07 9.43
N ARG A 180 3.24 18.59 9.51
CA ARG A 180 2.70 17.94 10.72
C ARG A 180 3.54 16.72 11.13
N ARG A 181 3.88 15.83 10.18
CA ARG A 181 4.72 14.66 10.45
C ARG A 181 6.14 15.05 10.90
N ALA A 182 6.74 16.04 10.24
CA ALA A 182 8.05 16.56 10.61
C ALA A 182 8.06 17.15 12.03
N ALA A 183 7.02 17.91 12.40
CA ALA A 183 6.87 18.47 13.75
C ALA A 183 6.66 17.40 14.83
N ALA A 184 5.99 16.29 14.49
CA ALA A 184 5.76 15.18 15.40
C ALA A 184 7.03 14.33 15.68
N GLY A 185 8.16 14.61 15.01
CA GLY A 185 9.35 13.75 15.08
C GLY A 185 9.14 12.36 14.47
N GLU A 186 7.99 12.13 13.82
CA GLU A 186 7.66 10.92 13.09
C GLU A 186 8.35 11.02 11.73
N GLN A 187 9.62 10.64 11.67
CA GLN A 187 10.21 10.31 10.38
C GLN A 187 9.34 9.22 9.74
N PRO A 188 9.12 9.23 8.41
CA PRO A 188 8.51 8.08 7.77
C PRO A 188 9.38 6.89 8.14
N ARG A 189 8.85 5.99 8.99
CA ARG A 189 9.48 4.73 9.35
C ARG A 189 9.74 3.95 8.07
N SER A 190 10.88 4.22 7.46
CA SER A 190 11.61 3.28 6.65
C SER A 190 11.87 2.11 7.59
N GLY A 191 11.55 0.91 7.14
CA GLY A 191 12.18 -0.26 7.73
C GLY A 191 13.68 -0.05 7.57
N HIS A 192 14.33 0.33 8.67
CA HIS A 192 15.76 0.24 8.93
C HIS A 192 16.71 0.68 7.79
N LEU A 193 17.13 1.94 7.80
CA LEU A 193 18.40 2.36 7.18
C LEU A 193 19.21 3.20 8.17
N ALA A 194 20.23 2.59 8.77
CA ALA A 194 21.50 3.25 9.15
C ALA A 194 22.55 2.19 9.57
N HIS A 195 23.27 1.62 8.61
CA HIS A 195 24.67 1.26 8.83
C HIS A 195 25.53 2.31 8.11
N ALA A 196 26.02 3.27 8.89
CA ALA A 196 27.03 4.21 8.46
C ALA A 196 28.33 3.44 8.15
N ALA A 197 28.71 3.36 6.88
CA ALA A 197 30.07 3.02 6.49
C ALA A 197 30.89 4.33 6.44
N GLY A 198 31.45 4.71 7.58
CA GLY A 198 32.47 5.75 7.69
C GLY A 198 33.76 5.13 8.20
N GLY A 199 34.67 4.77 7.31
CA GLY A 199 36.06 4.45 7.62
C GLY A 199 36.98 5.43 6.86
N PRO A 200 38.01 6.00 7.52
CA PRO A 200 38.77 7.11 6.95
C PRO A 200 39.67 6.68 5.78
N SER A 201 39.72 7.55 4.77
CA SER A 201 40.62 7.46 3.61
C SER A 201 42.08 7.56 4.04
N SER A 202 42.85 6.49 3.82
CA SER A 202 44.32 6.53 3.87
C SER A 202 44.86 7.36 2.69
N GLY A 203 45.68 8.37 2.98
CA GLY A 203 46.26 9.28 2.00
C GLY A 203 47.31 8.65 1.07
N PRO A 204 47.77 9.39 0.03
CA PRO A 204 48.60 8.84 -1.04
C PRO A 204 50.06 8.65 -0.60
N HIS A 205 50.58 7.45 -0.86
CA HIS A 205 52.01 7.13 -0.84
C HIS A 205 52.74 7.90 -1.95
N GLN A 206 53.64 8.82 -1.57
CA GLN A 206 54.65 9.34 -2.48
C GLN A 206 55.77 8.29 -2.64
N LYS A 207 56.09 7.94 -3.89
CA LYS A 207 57.28 7.17 -4.24
C LYS A 207 58.42 8.15 -4.50
N GLU A 208 59.41 8.17 -3.62
CA GLU A 208 60.71 8.76 -3.90
C GLU A 208 61.51 7.80 -4.79
N SER A 209 61.87 8.28 -5.98
CA SER A 209 62.76 7.60 -6.93
C SER A 209 64.20 7.90 -6.55
N ARG A 210 65.01 6.86 -6.38
CA ARG A 210 66.48 6.93 -6.32
C ARG A 210 67.05 5.93 -7.31
#